data_AF-Q9M443-F1
#
_entry.id   AF-Q9M443-F1
#
_cell.length_a   1.000
_cell.length_b   1.000
_cell.length_c   1.000
_cell.angle_alpha   90.00
_cell.angle_beta   90.00
_cell.angle_gamma   90.00
#
_symmetry.space_group_name_H-M   'P 1'
#
loop_
_entity.id
_entity.type
_entity.pdbx_description
1 polymer ?
#
loop_
_entity_poly.entity_id
_entity_poly.type
_entity_poly.pdbx_seq_one_letter_code
_entity_poly.pdbx_strand_id
1 'polypeptide(L)' 'SVTIEAMAKAFGVSVDFIDVELSRLFAAGKLHCKIDKVAGVLETNRPDAKNALYQATIKQGDFLLNRIQKLSRVIDL' A
#
# COMPACT_ATOMS: atom_id res chain seq x y z
N SER A 1 -1.90 -5.94 -12.82
CA SER A 1 -2.56 -7.10 -12.18
C SER A 1 -2.02 -8.36 -12.81
N VAL A 2 -1.77 -9.41 -12.03
CA VAL A 2 -1.26 -10.71 -12.50
C VAL A 2 -2.16 -11.80 -11.94
N THR A 3 -2.58 -12.76 -12.76
CA THR A 3 -3.35 -13.91 -12.26
C THR A 3 -2.46 -14.91 -11.56
N ILE A 4 -2.98 -15.53 -10.50
CA ILE A 4 -2.24 -16.54 -9.71
C ILE A 4 -1.84 -17.72 -10.60
N GLU A 5 -2.70 -18.11 -11.55
CA GLU A 5 -2.44 -19.18 -12.51
C GLU A 5 -1.27 -18.87 -13.46
N ALA A 6 -1.18 -17.65 -13.98
CA ALA A 6 -0.07 -17.23 -14.84
C ALA A 6 1.25 -17.22 -14.05
N MET A 7 1.20 -16.81 -12.79
CA MET A 7 2.34 -16.82 -11.89
C MET A 7 2.77 -18.27 -11.59
N ALA A 8 1.84 -19.16 -11.24
CA ALA A 8 2.08 -20.58 -11.01
C ALA A 8 2.71 -21.26 -12.24
N LYS A 9 2.20 -20.96 -13.44
CA LYS A 9 2.75 -21.46 -14.71
C LYS A 9 4.16 -20.93 -15.00
N ALA A 10 4.42 -19.66 -14.73
CA ALA A 10 5.74 -19.06 -14.95
C ALA A 10 6.81 -19.61 -14.00
N PHE A 11 6.43 -19.90 -12.75
CA PHE A 11 7.32 -20.48 -11.75
C PHE A 11 7.35 -22.02 -11.76
N GLY A 12 6.46 -22.67 -12.53
CA GLY A 12 6.37 -24.13 -12.61
C GLY A 12 5.92 -24.81 -11.31
N VAL A 13 5.15 -24.11 -10.48
CA VAL A 13 4.68 -24.57 -9.17
C VAL A 13 3.15 -24.67 -9.14
N SER A 14 2.60 -25.37 -8.15
CA SER A 14 1.16 -25.43 -7.96
C SER A 14 0.59 -24.11 -7.43
N VAL A 15 -0.70 -23.88 -7.71
CA VAL A 15 -1.45 -22.71 -7.22
C VAL A 15 -1.48 -22.69 -5.69
N ASP A 16 -1.64 -23.85 -5.05
CA ASP A 16 -1.65 -23.97 -3.58
C ASP A 16 -0.31 -23.58 -2.95
N PHE A 17 0.81 -23.91 -3.61
CA PHE A 17 2.13 -23.52 -3.15
C PHE A 17 2.32 -22.00 -3.18
N ILE A 18 1.84 -21.35 -4.25
CA ILE A 18 1.87 -19.89 -4.38
C ILE A 18 1.00 -19.22 -3.32
N ASP A 19 -0.20 -19.75 -3.03
CA ASP A 19 -1.11 -19.17 -2.03
C ASP A 19 -0.50 -19.19 -0.62
N VAL A 20 0.16 -20.29 -0.24
CA VAL A 20 0.85 -20.42 1.05
C VAL A 20 2.04 -19.47 1.15
N GLU A 21 2.88 -19.42 0.12
CA GLU A 21 4.10 -18.62 0.15
C GLU A 21 3.79 -17.11 0.07
N LEU A 22 2.80 -16.72 -0.73
CA LEU A 22 2.33 -15.33 -0.76
C LEU A 22 1.77 -14.91 0.59
N SER A 23 0.95 -15.75 1.24
CA SER A 23 0.41 -15.47 2.58
C SER A 23 1.53 -15.20 3.60
N ARG A 24 2.63 -15.97 3.53
CA ARG A 24 3.82 -15.77 4.37
C ARG A 24 4.55 -14.46 4.02
N LEU A 25 4.73 -14.15 2.73
CA LEU A 25 5.41 -12.93 2.27
C LEU A 25 4.64 -11.65 2.63
N PHE A 26 3.31 -11.71 2.64
CA PHE A 26 2.44 -10.63 3.11
C PHE A 26 2.52 -10.44 4.62
N ALA A 27 2.47 -11.53 5.39
CA ALA A 27 2.65 -11.47 6.85
C ALA A 27 4.02 -10.87 7.23
N ALA A 28 5.05 -11.12 6.41
CA ALA A 28 6.38 -10.54 6.58
C ALA A 28 6.51 -9.08 6.10
N GLY A 29 5.48 -8.51 5.44
CA GLY A 29 5.48 -7.14 4.94
C GLY A 29 6.49 -6.87 3.80
N LYS A 30 7.05 -7.91 3.18
CA LYS A 30 8.08 -7.77 2.14
C LYS A 30 7.52 -7.54 0.73
N LEU A 31 6.23 -7.77 0.53
CA LEU A 31 5.55 -7.55 -0.76
C LEU A 31 4.41 -6.54 -0.61
N HIS A 32 4.47 -5.47 -1.39
CA HIS A 32 3.37 -4.50 -1.53
C HIS A 32 2.44 -4.93 -2.66
N CYS A 33 1.55 -5.86 -2.36
CA CYS A 33 0.49 -6.30 -3.25
C CYS A 33 -0.77 -6.62 -2.45
N LYS A 34 -1.88 -6.75 -3.16
CA LYS A 34 -3.16 -7.17 -2.64
C LYS A 34 -3.59 -8.41 -3.41
N ILE A 35 -3.91 -9.48 -2.68
CA ILE A 35 -4.51 -10.68 -3.26
C ILE A 35 -6.02 -10.49 -3.28
N ASP A 36 -6.62 -10.74 -4.43
CA ASP A 36 -8.02 -11.12 -4.54
C ASP A 36 -8.11 -12.62 -4.84
N LYS A 37 -8.44 -13.41 -3.80
CA LYS A 37 -8.57 -14.87 -3.90
C LYS A 37 -9.85 -15.30 -4.63
N VAL A 38 -10.87 -14.44 -4.69
CA VAL A 38 -12.14 -14.74 -5.37
C VAL A 38 -11.98 -14.52 -6.88
N ALA A 39 -11.32 -13.43 -7.27
CA ALA A 39 -11.00 -13.16 -8.67
C ALA A 39 -9.74 -13.90 -9.17
N GLY A 40 -8.92 -14.44 -8.27
CA GLY A 40 -7.66 -15.11 -8.61
C GLY A 40 -6.58 -14.15 -9.12
N VAL A 41 -6.64 -12.89 -8.72
CA VAL A 41 -5.78 -11.80 -9.23
C VAL A 41 -4.92 -11.21 -8.10
N LEU A 42 -3.62 -11.06 -8.35
CA LEU A 42 -2.74 -10.17 -7.60
C LEU A 42 -2.72 -8.78 -8.21
N GLU A 43 -3.04 -7.79 -7.38
CA GLU A 43 -2.82 -6.39 -7.68
C GLU A 43 -1.54 -5.93 -6.97
N THR A 44 -0.52 -5.58 -7.75
CA THR A 44 0.68 -4.92 -7.23
C THR A 44 0.37 -3.45 -6.96
N ASN A 45 0.20 -3.08 -5.70
CA ASN A 45 0.16 -1.69 -5.31
C ASN A 45 1.61 -1.25 -5.08
N ARG A 46 2.28 -0.85 -6.16
CA ARG A 46 3.60 -0.23 -6.04
C ARG A 46 3.37 1.14 -5.43
N PRO A 47 3.79 1.43 -4.19
CA PRO A 47 3.63 2.77 -3.65
C PRO A 47 4.46 3.72 -4.52
N ASP A 48 3.77 4.51 -5.35
CA ASP A 48 4.42 5.51 -6.18
C ASP A 48 5.15 6.49 -5.27
N ALA A 49 6.46 6.63 -5.44
CA ALA A 49 7.28 7.54 -4.64
C ALA A 49 6.73 8.96 -4.65
N LYS A 50 6.14 9.40 -5.77
CA LYS A 50 5.45 10.69 -5.89
C LYS A 50 4.19 10.78 -5.02
N ASN A 51 3.37 9.73 -4.95
CA ASN A 51 2.16 9.74 -4.14
C ASN A 51 2.51 9.72 -2.65
N ALA A 52 3.56 8.98 -2.27
CA ALA A 52 4.09 9.01 -0.91
C ALA A 52 4.60 10.42 -0.51
N LEU A 53 5.39 11.07 -1.38
CA LEU A 53 5.87 12.44 -1.19
C LEU A 53 4.72 13.46 -1.10
N TYR A 54 3.69 13.30 -1.94
CA TYR A 54 2.51 14.15 -1.95
C TYR A 54 1.73 14.03 -0.63
N GLN A 55 1.46 12.82 -0.18
CA GLN A 55 0.77 12.55 1.10
C GLN A 55 1.55 13.08 2.30
N ALA A 56 2.88 12.92 2.31
CA ALA A 56 3.74 13.46 3.35
C ALA A 56 3.67 15.00 3.41
N THR A 57 3.72 15.64 2.24
CA THR A 57 3.63 17.11 2.11
C THR A 57 2.29 17.64 2.63
N ILE A 58 1.17 17.01 2.25
CA ILE A 58 -0.16 17.40 2.75
C ILE A 58 -0.22 17.28 4.27
N LYS A 59 0.26 16.17 4.82
CA LYS A 59 0.21 15.92 6.27
C LYS A 59 1.02 16.95 7.06
N GLN A 60 2.19 17.34 6.57
CA GLN A 60 2.99 18.42 7.16
C GLN A 60 2.31 19.78 7.00
N GLY A 61 1.66 20.04 5.87
CA GLY A 61 0.88 21.25 5.63
C GLY A 61 -0.29 21.39 6.62
N ASP A 62 -1.05 20.33 6.84
CA ASP A 62 -2.18 20.32 7.78
C ASP A 62 -1.72 20.55 9.24
N PHE A 63 -0.58 19.97 9.61
CA PHE A 63 0.02 20.20 10.93
C PHE A 63 0.40 21.68 11.14
N LEU A 64 0.99 22.31 10.12
CA LEU A 64 1.32 23.73 10.16
C LEU A 64 0.06 24.59 10.25
N LEU A 65 -0.96 24.30 9.44
CA LEU A 65 -2.22 25.03 9.40
C LEU A 65 -2.91 25.00 10.76
N ASN A 66 -2.98 23.83 11.39
CA ASN A 66 -3.53 23.66 12.74
C ASN A 66 -2.78 24.49 13.80
N ARG A 67 -1.45 24.61 13.69
CA ARG A 67 -0.66 25.44 14.61
C ARG A 67 -0.91 26.93 14.41
N ILE A 68 -0.98 27.38 13.16
CA ILE A 68 -1.28 28.79 12.83
C ILE A 68 -2.69 29.15 13.29
N GLN A 69 -3.69 28.30 13.04
CA GLN A 69 -5.07 28.51 13.50
C GLN A 69 -5.15 28.61 15.03
N LYS A 70 -4.42 27.76 15.77
CA LYS A 70 -4.34 27.85 17.23
C LYS A 70 -3.71 29.17 17.70
N LEU A 71 -2.66 29.64 17.02
CA LEU A 71 -2.02 30.92 17.35
C LEU A 71 -2.91 32.13 17.05
N SER A 72 -3.56 32.17 15.88
CA SER A 72 -4.50 33.25 15.52
C SER A 72 -5.59 33.42 16.57
N ARG A 73 -6.18 32.31 17.02
CA ARG A 73 -7.26 32.32 18.02
C ARG A 73 -6.85 32.86 19.38
N VAL A 74 -5.56 32.83 19.71
CA VAL A 74 -5.00 33.40 20.95
C VAL A 74 -4.69 34.88 20.79
N ILE A 75 -4.39 35.35 19.57
CA ILE A 75 -4.09 36.75 19.27
C ILE A 75 -5.39 37.56 19.08
N ASP A 76 -6.44 36.94 18.57
CA ASP A 76 -7.77 37.56 18.40
C ASP A 76 -8.57 37.68 19.72
N LEU A 77 -8.02 37.21 20.86
CA LEU A 77 -8.60 37.30 22.21
C LEU A 77 -7.89 38.37 23.03
#